data_AF-A0A2G9C281-F1
#
_entry.id   AF-A0A2G9C281-F1
#
_cell.length_a   1.000
_cell.length_b   1.000
_cell.length_c   1.000
_cell.angle_alpha   90.00
_cell.angle_beta   90.00
_cell.angle_gamma   90.00
#
_symmetry.space_group_name_H-M   'P 1'
#
loop_
_entity.id
_entity.type
_entity.pdbx_description
1 polymer ?
#
loop_
_entity_poly.entity_id
_entity_poly.type
_entity_poly.pdbx_seq_one_letter_code
_entity_poly.pdbx_strand_id
1 'polypeptide(L)'
;MHALRGKPLLAAAGLARPQRFFDMLGEQGLTFRALALPDHAALDPLPWARTDEVVITEKDAVKLRPEALQGCRIWVVALDFRPEPAFEEALQRELRRLLPHGPSTD
;
A
#
# COMPACT_ATOMS: atom_id res chain seq x y z
N MET A 1 4.63 8.26 -10.22
CA MET A 1 3.85 7.56 -11.25
C MET A 1 4.39 7.75 -12.67
N HIS A 2 4.75 8.97 -13.11
CA HIS A 2 5.17 9.23 -14.51
C HIS A 2 6.31 8.34 -15.06
N ALA A 3 7.33 8.03 -14.25
CA ALA A 3 8.47 7.19 -14.67
C ALA A 3 8.11 5.71 -14.96
N LEU A 4 6.88 5.29 -14.66
CA LEU A 4 6.39 3.92 -14.84
C LEU A 4 5.48 3.75 -16.06
N ARG A 5 5.03 4.85 -16.66
CA ARG A 5 4.14 4.78 -17.83
C ARG A 5 4.85 4.15 -19.03
N GLY A 6 4.13 3.29 -19.75
CA GLY A 6 4.65 2.59 -20.93
C GLY A 6 5.56 1.39 -20.62
N LYS A 7 5.76 1.04 -19.35
CA LYS A 7 6.51 -0.16 -18.96
C LYS A 7 5.57 -1.34 -18.68
N PRO A 8 6.00 -2.59 -18.93
CA PRO A 8 5.28 -3.76 -18.45
C PRO A 8 5.49 -3.90 -16.94
N LEU A 9 4.43 -3.65 -16.17
CA LEU A 9 4.47 -3.71 -14.71
C LEU A 9 3.71 -4.93 -14.17
N LEU A 10 4.09 -5.36 -12.97
CA LEU A 10 3.29 -6.25 -12.13
C LEU A 10 2.80 -5.47 -10.92
N ALA A 11 1.49 -5.35 -10.69
CA ALA A 11 0.96 -4.76 -9.47
C ALA A 11 0.57 -5.86 -8.48
N ALA A 12 1.21 -5.92 -7.32
CA ALA A 12 0.91 -6.92 -6.29
C ALA A 12 0.38 -6.25 -5.01
N ALA A 13 -0.69 -6.82 -4.43
CA ALA A 13 -1.30 -6.27 -3.22
C ALA A 13 -1.87 -7.36 -2.30
N GLY A 14 -1.40 -7.40 -1.07
CA GLY A 14 -1.91 -8.25 0.02
C GLY A 14 -2.91 -7.51 0.89
N LEU A 15 -4.00 -7.03 0.28
CA LEU A 15 -5.07 -6.26 0.93
C LEU A 15 -6.37 -7.08 0.95
N ALA A 16 -7.25 -6.84 1.93
CA ALA A 16 -8.59 -7.44 1.95
C ALA A 16 -9.46 -7.06 0.72
N ARG A 17 -9.22 -5.88 0.12
CA ARG A 17 -9.88 -5.42 -1.11
C ARG A 17 -8.84 -4.86 -2.10
N PRO A 18 -8.10 -5.73 -2.81
CA PRO A 18 -6.99 -5.31 -3.66
C PRO A 18 -7.45 -4.56 -4.92
N GLN A 19 -8.69 -4.75 -5.37
CA GLN A 19 -9.23 -4.11 -6.56
C GLN A 19 -9.14 -2.58 -6.50
N ARG A 20 -9.40 -1.96 -5.34
CA ARG A 20 -9.29 -0.49 -5.17
C ARG A 20 -7.88 0.03 -5.48
N PHE A 21 -6.86 -0.73 -5.11
CA PHE A 21 -5.48 -0.38 -5.41
C PHE A 21 -5.20 -0.47 -6.91
N PHE A 22 -5.66 -1.54 -7.57
CA PHE A 22 -5.50 -1.70 -9.01
C PHE A 22 -6.26 -0.64 -9.81
N ASP A 23 -7.51 -0.35 -9.46
CA ASP A 23 -8.31 0.69 -10.11
C ASP A 23 -7.60 2.04 -10.04
N MET A 24 -7.13 2.42 -8.84
CA MET A 24 -6.34 3.64 -8.65
C MET A 24 -5.08 3.68 -9.53
N LEU A 25 -4.32 2.58 -9.67
CA LEU A 25 -3.16 2.53 -10.56
C LEU A 25 -3.56 2.72 -12.04
N GLY A 26 -4.67 2.11 -12.45
CA GLY A 26 -5.23 2.25 -13.80
C GLY A 26 -5.65 3.69 -14.10
N GLU A 27 -6.33 4.34 -13.16
CA GLU A 27 -6.73 5.76 -13.25
C GLU A 27 -5.51 6.69 -13.38
N GLN A 28 -4.36 6.32 -12.80
CA GLN A 28 -3.09 7.05 -12.97
C GLN A 28 -2.41 6.80 -14.34
N GLY A 29 -3.01 5.97 -15.20
CA GLY A 29 -2.55 5.66 -16.55
C GLY A 29 -1.45 4.60 -16.58
N LEU A 30 -1.39 3.70 -15.59
CA LEU A 30 -0.46 2.59 -15.59
C LEU A 30 -1.07 1.34 -16.24
N THR A 31 -0.25 0.62 -17.00
CA THR A 31 -0.58 -0.69 -17.55
C THR A 31 0.16 -1.76 -16.75
N PHE A 32 -0.55 -2.74 -16.20
CA PHE A 32 0.05 -3.76 -15.35
C PHE A 32 -0.72 -5.08 -15.39
N ARG A 33 -0.03 -6.18 -15.06
CA ARG A 33 -0.67 -7.42 -14.65
C ARG A 33 -1.00 -7.34 -13.17
N ALA A 34 -2.24 -7.65 -12.78
CA ALA A 34 -2.64 -7.66 -11.38
C ALA A 34 -2.28 -9.00 -10.71
N LEU A 35 -1.76 -8.93 -9.48
CA LEU A 35 -1.49 -10.05 -8.60
C LEU A 35 -2.12 -9.77 -7.22
N ALA A 36 -3.34 -10.25 -7.03
CA ALA A 36 -3.97 -10.21 -5.72
C ALA A 36 -3.33 -11.27 -4.81
N LEU A 37 -2.93 -10.87 -3.61
CA LEU A 37 -2.39 -11.74 -2.58
C LEU A 37 -3.36 -11.80 -1.39
N PRO A 38 -3.34 -12.89 -0.60
CA PRO A 38 -4.07 -12.94 0.66
C PRO A 38 -3.71 -11.76 1.58
N ASP A 39 -4.64 -11.37 2.44
CA ASP A 39 -4.31 -10.39 3.47
C ASP A 39 -3.18 -10.94 4.36
N HIS A 40 -2.25 -10.06 4.73
CA HIS A 40 -1.04 -10.43 5.46
C HIS A 40 -0.13 -11.47 4.78
N ALA A 41 -0.28 -11.72 3.47
CA ALA A 41 0.59 -12.66 2.76
C ALA A 41 2.09 -12.37 3.00
N ALA A 42 2.84 -13.43 3.28
CA ALA A 42 4.30 -13.40 3.31
C ALA A 42 4.84 -13.26 1.89
N LEU A 43 5.99 -12.59 1.76
CA LEU A 43 6.68 -12.37 0.49
C LEU A 43 7.99 -13.18 0.42
N ASP A 44 8.00 -14.33 1.09
CA ASP A 44 9.09 -15.30 1.07
C ASP A 44 8.53 -16.71 0.84
N PRO A 45 8.77 -17.34 -0.32
CA PRO A 45 9.49 -16.79 -1.48
C PRO A 45 8.71 -15.64 -2.15
N LEU A 46 9.40 -14.83 -2.96
CA LEU A 46 8.75 -13.79 -3.76
C LEU A 46 7.74 -14.43 -4.74
N PRO A 47 6.49 -13.95 -4.83
CA PRO A 47 5.48 -14.54 -5.70
C PRO A 47 5.58 -14.05 -7.16
N TRP A 48 6.72 -13.50 -7.56
CA TRP A 48 6.99 -12.94 -8.87
C TRP A 48 8.43 -13.22 -9.32
N ALA A 49 8.71 -13.01 -10.60
CA ALA A 49 10.05 -13.22 -11.14
C ALA A 49 10.98 -12.06 -10.75
N ARG A 50 12.28 -12.34 -10.59
CA ARG A 50 13.26 -11.29 -10.26
C ARG A 50 13.39 -10.21 -11.34
N THR A 51 13.04 -10.54 -12.58
CA THR A 51 13.07 -9.63 -13.73
C THR A 51 11.85 -8.71 -13.81
N ASP A 52 10.81 -8.95 -13.01
CA ASP A 52 9.61 -8.14 -13.04
C ASP A 52 9.85 -6.74 -12.45
N GLU A 53 9.16 -5.74 -13.00
CA GLU A 53 9.08 -4.40 -12.44
C GLU A 53 7.78 -4.30 -11.62
N VAL A 54 7.91 -4.44 -10.30
CA VAL A 54 6.77 -4.71 -9.42
C VAL A 54 6.36 -3.45 -8.67
N VAL A 55 5.06 -3.17 -8.65
CA VAL A 55 4.43 -2.08 -7.91
C VAL A 55 3.64 -2.68 -6.74
N ILE A 56 3.92 -2.24 -5.52
CA ILE A 56 3.26 -2.73 -4.29
C ILE A 56 2.83 -1.57 -3.38
N THR A 57 2.04 -1.89 -2.36
CA THR A 57 1.66 -0.94 -1.30
C THR A 57 2.76 -0.78 -0.26
N GLU A 58 2.76 0.33 0.50
CA GLU A 58 3.64 0.50 1.67
C GLU A 58 3.47 -0.64 2.69
N LYS A 59 2.24 -1.10 2.90
CA LYS A 59 1.92 -2.20 3.82
C LYS A 59 2.59 -3.52 3.41
N ASP A 60 2.70 -3.79 2.12
CA ASP A 60 3.37 -5.01 1.64
C ASP A 60 4.88 -4.83 1.61
N ALA A 61 5.38 -3.61 1.38
CA ALA A 61 6.80 -3.31 1.35
C ALA A 61 7.50 -3.60 2.69
N VAL A 62 6.85 -3.35 3.83
CA VAL A 62 7.46 -3.64 5.16
C VAL A 62 7.71 -5.12 5.41
N LYS A 63 7.13 -6.01 4.60
CA LYS A 63 7.32 -7.47 4.71
C LYS A 63 8.51 -7.97 3.90
N LEU A 64 9.09 -7.13 3.04
CA LEU A 64 10.20 -7.50 2.18
C LEU A 64 11.51 -7.49 2.96
N ARG A 65 12.32 -8.54 2.75
CA ARG A 65 13.70 -8.60 3.21
C ARG A 65 14.62 -8.04 2.13
N PRO A 66 15.48 -7.04 2.42
CA PRO A 66 16.37 -6.43 1.41
C PRO A 66 17.24 -7.45 0.66
N GLU A 67 17.67 -8.50 1.34
CA GLU A 67 18.53 -9.56 0.77
C GLU A 67 17.79 -10.36 -0.30
N ALA A 68 16.48 -10.54 -0.15
CA ALA A 68 15.65 -11.24 -1.12
C ALA A 68 15.44 -10.44 -2.41
N LEU A 69 15.68 -9.12 -2.40
CA LEU A 69 15.38 -8.20 -3.50
C LEU A 69 16.51 -8.03 -4.52
N GLN A 70 17.62 -8.75 -4.41
CA GLN A 70 18.72 -8.63 -5.36
C GLN A 70 18.24 -8.83 -6.82
N GLY A 71 18.44 -7.79 -7.65
CA GLY A 71 18.02 -7.78 -9.05
C GLY A 71 16.53 -7.48 -9.31
N CYS A 72 15.70 -7.36 -8.26
CA CYS A 72 14.29 -6.97 -8.39
C CYS A 72 14.14 -5.44 -8.36
N ARG A 73 13.30 -4.89 -9.23
CA ARG A 73 12.86 -3.49 -9.13
C ARG A 73 11.49 -3.42 -8.49
N ILE A 74 11.43 -2.92 -7.26
CA ILE A 74 10.18 -2.74 -6.52
C ILE A 74 9.88 -1.24 -6.40
N TRP A 75 8.65 -0.87 -6.75
CA TRP A 75 8.10 0.45 -6.60
C TRP A 75 7.04 0.42 -5.52
N VAL A 76 7.21 1.25 -4.49
CA VAL A 76 6.27 1.33 -3.39
C VAL A 76 5.36 2.54 -3.63
N VAL A 77 4.06 2.30 -3.63
CA VAL A 77 3.05 3.34 -3.77
C VAL A 77 2.72 3.88 -2.39
N ALA A 78 3.15 5.13 -2.15
CA ALA A 78 2.86 5.84 -0.92
C ALA A 78 1.38 6.23 -0.84
N LEU A 79 0.79 6.06 0.33
CA LEU A 79 -0.57 6.50 0.61
C LEU A 79 -0.55 7.98 1.04
N ASP A 80 -0.91 8.90 0.14
CA ASP A 80 -1.24 10.29 0.50
C ASP A 80 -2.72 10.37 0.90
N PHE A 81 -3.00 10.00 2.14
CA PHE A 81 -4.35 10.07 2.70
C PHE A 81 -4.58 11.41 3.38
N ARG A 82 -5.50 12.21 2.84
CA ARG A 82 -5.98 13.45 3.45
C ARG A 82 -7.45 13.29 3.80
N PRO A 83 -7.79 13.10 5.09
CA PRO A 83 -9.20 13.07 5.50
C PRO A 83 -9.85 14.44 5.23
N GLU A 84 -11.18 14.44 5.10
CA GLU A 84 -11.93 15.68 4.96
C GLU A 84 -11.73 16.58 6.19
N PRO A 85 -11.74 17.93 6.05
CA PRO A 85 -11.50 18.82 7.18
C PRO A 85 -12.42 18.56 8.39
N ALA A 86 -13.68 18.21 8.15
CA ALA A 86 -14.65 17.91 9.20
C ALA A 86 -14.38 16.59 9.96
N PHE A 87 -13.57 15.69 9.39
CA PHE A 87 -13.24 14.41 10.02
C PHE A 87 -12.48 14.59 11.32
N GLU A 88 -11.55 15.54 11.38
CA GLU A 88 -10.72 15.76 12.57
C GLU A 88 -11.58 16.23 13.76
N GLU A 89 -12.48 17.18 13.53
CA GLU A 89 -13.39 17.67 14.56
C GLU A 89 -14.35 16.57 15.05
N ALA A 90 -14.89 15.78 14.12
CA ALA A 90 -15.78 14.67 14.45
C ALA A 90 -15.04 13.57 15.25
N LEU A 91 -13.84 13.21 14.82
CA LEU A 91 -12.99 12.23 15.51
C LEU A 91 -12.65 12.71 16.92
N GLN A 92 -12.21 13.96 17.07
CA GLN A 92 -11.88 14.56 18.36
C GLN A 92 -13.09 14.59 19.32
N ARG A 93 -14.28 14.89 18.80
CA ARG A 93 -15.52 14.85 19.59
C ARG A 93 -15.82 13.44 20.09
N GLU A 94 -15.71 12.42 19.24
CA GLU A 94 -15.95 11.04 19.65
C GLU A 94 -14.88 10.52 20.62
N LEU A 95 -13.61 10.85 20.40
CA LEU A 95 -12.53 10.48 21.32
C LEU A 95 -12.75 11.08 22.71
N ARG A 96 -13.13 12.36 22.81
CA ARG A 96 -13.46 12.99 24.10
C ARG A 96 -14.67 12.35 24.79
N ARG A 97 -15.65 11.87 24.03
CA ARG A 97 -16.81 11.15 24.55
C ARG A 97 -16.43 9.80 25.14
N LEU A 98 -15.52 9.07 24.48
CA LEU A 98 -15.12 7.71 24.84
C LEU A 98 -13.97 7.67 25.86
N LEU A 99 -13.11 8.68 25.87
CA LEU A 99 -11.96 8.85 26.77
C LEU A 99 -12.12 10.14 27.58
N PRO A 100 -13.05 10.18 28.55
CA PRO A 100 -13.32 11.38 29.34
C PRO A 100 -12.13 11.79 30.23
N HIS A 101 -11.12 10.93 30.41
CA HIS A 101 -9.90 11.20 31.17
C HIS A 101 -8.73 10.94 30.22
N GLY A 102 -8.00 12.00 29.85
CA GLY A 102 -6.82 11.89 29.00
C GLY A 102 -5.72 11.01 29.64
N PRO A 103 -4.67 10.63 28.90
CA PRO A 103 -3.55 9.92 29.50
C PRO A 103 -3.04 10.73 30.69
N SER A 104 -3.05 10.13 31.87
CA SER A 104 -2.48 10.73 33.07
C SER A 104 -0.99 10.96 32.79
N THR A 105 -0.60 12.21 32.59
CA THR A 105 0.80 12.60 32.55
C THR A 105 1.29 12.58 34.00
N ASP A 106 1.88 11.47 34.41
CA ASP A 106 2.85 11.40 35.51
C ASP A 106 4.26 11.29 34.90
#